data_AF-Q01C97-F1
#
_entry.id   AF-Q01C97-F1
#
_cell.length_a   1.000
_cell.length_b   1.000
_cell.length_c   1.000
_cell.angle_alpha   90.00
_cell.angle_beta   90.00
_cell.angle_gamma   90.00
#
_symmetry.space_group_name_H-M   'P 1'
#
loop_
_entity.id
_entity.type
_entity.pdbx_description
1 polymer ?
#
loop_
_entity_poly.entity_id
_entity_poly.type
_entity_poly.pdbx_seq_one_letter_code
_entity_poly.pdbx_strand_id
1 'polypeptide(L)'
;MASKIRLGGSESQPRTTDDCASCRAFMRAIERKIAEGKFQGDVARAIARACEEATGGSESQMGVCVAAGEAGLRFATRWIENHPELEEQACDALDMCEGSIRTRSLAIEGVERAGMVDEVRRRARGDVADDSTCADCVMATELLANEIKSNSTINFVEGEVDALCAALGPELAHQCDAVLEPYVPALLNVLAEKLRDACAKIGACPKLDR
;
A
#
# COMPACT_ATOMS: atom_id res chain seq x y z
N MET A 1 -9.93 37.33 -43.50
CA MET A 1 -10.71 36.47 -42.60
C MET A 1 -9.93 35.17 -42.43
N ALA A 2 -9.27 34.98 -41.29
CA ALA A 2 -8.50 33.77 -41.01
C ALA A 2 -9.00 33.16 -39.69
N SER A 3 -9.57 31.95 -39.79
CA SER A 3 -10.07 31.15 -38.69
C SER A 3 -8.97 30.82 -37.68
N LYS A 4 -9.21 31.09 -36.39
CA LYS A 4 -8.44 30.52 -35.29
C LYS A 4 -9.19 29.30 -34.75
N ILE A 5 -8.62 28.12 -35.02
CA ILE A 5 -8.96 26.88 -34.31
C ILE A 5 -8.29 26.97 -32.92
N ARG A 6 -9.08 26.99 -31.85
CA ARG A 6 -8.60 26.76 -30.48
C ARG A 6 -8.63 25.26 -30.24
N LEU A 7 -7.46 24.63 -30.11
CA LEU A 7 -7.31 23.29 -29.57
C LEU A 7 -7.19 23.41 -28.05
N GLY A 8 -8.01 22.65 -27.34
CA GLY A 8 -8.16 22.69 -25.88
C GLY A 8 -6.93 22.14 -25.14
N GLY A 9 -6.59 22.81 -24.05
CA GLY A 9 -5.74 22.27 -22.99
C GLY A 9 -6.63 21.91 -21.80
N SER A 10 -6.42 20.73 -21.23
CA SER A 10 -7.13 20.26 -20.04
C SER A 10 -6.70 21.09 -18.82
N GLU A 11 -7.54 22.03 -18.42
CA GLU A 11 -7.46 22.70 -17.12
C GLU A 11 -7.69 21.66 -16.01
N SER A 12 -6.68 21.39 -15.20
CA SER A 12 -6.83 20.66 -13.93
C SER A 12 -7.60 21.57 -12.96
N GLN A 13 -8.90 21.29 -12.80
CA GLN A 13 -9.80 22.02 -11.91
C GLN A 13 -9.40 21.86 -10.43
N PRO A 14 -9.66 22.87 -9.58
CA PRO A 14 -9.45 22.78 -8.14
C PRO A 14 -10.34 21.68 -7.55
N ARG A 15 -9.77 20.80 -6.73
CA ARG A 15 -10.51 19.72 -6.06
C ARG A 15 -11.51 20.33 -5.11
N THR A 16 -12.77 19.91 -5.23
CA THR A 16 -13.88 20.50 -4.49
C THR A 16 -14.17 19.71 -3.23
N THR A 17 -14.88 20.31 -2.28
CA THR A 17 -15.39 19.61 -1.08
C THR A 17 -16.26 18.39 -1.42
N ASP A 18 -16.77 18.33 -2.66
CA ASP A 18 -17.60 17.25 -3.19
C ASP A 18 -16.77 16.00 -3.53
N ASP A 19 -15.52 16.17 -3.99
CA ASP A 19 -14.60 15.06 -4.30
C ASP A 19 -14.20 14.32 -3.02
N CYS A 20 -13.92 15.08 -1.97
CA CYS A 20 -13.58 14.56 -0.66
C CYS A 20 -14.76 13.83 -0.01
N ALA A 21 -15.97 14.38 -0.13
CA ALA A 21 -17.19 13.73 0.33
C ALA A 21 -17.44 12.42 -0.43
N SER A 22 -17.22 12.42 -1.74
CA SER A 22 -17.36 11.24 -2.60
C SER A 22 -16.35 10.15 -2.25
N CYS A 23 -15.08 10.50 -2.04
CA CYS A 23 -14.05 9.56 -1.59
C CYS A 23 -14.43 8.91 -0.26
N ARG A 24 -14.80 9.71 0.75
CA ARG A 24 -15.22 9.18 2.06
C ARG A 24 -16.46 8.30 1.97
N ALA A 25 -17.44 8.67 1.15
CA ALA A 25 -18.64 7.87 0.94
C ALA A 25 -18.31 6.52 0.29
N PHE A 26 -17.36 6.50 -0.64
CA PHE A 26 -16.86 5.32 -1.30
C PHE A 26 -16.08 4.40 -0.35
N MET A 27 -15.14 4.96 0.43
CA MET A 27 -14.38 4.20 1.45
C MET A 27 -15.32 3.53 2.46
N ARG A 28 -16.30 4.28 2.98
CA ARG A 28 -17.34 3.72 3.85
C ARG A 28 -18.17 2.62 3.18
N ALA A 29 -18.36 2.68 1.86
CA ALA A 29 -19.08 1.64 1.14
C ALA A 29 -18.25 0.36 0.99
N ILE A 30 -16.92 0.50 0.86
CA ILE A 30 -15.99 -0.63 0.90
C ILE A 30 -15.99 -1.27 2.28
N GLU A 31 -15.83 -0.49 3.36
CA GLU A 31 -15.88 -0.99 4.75
C GLU A 31 -17.15 -1.78 5.03
N ARG A 32 -18.32 -1.26 4.66
CA ARG A 32 -19.60 -1.98 4.84
C ARG A 32 -19.60 -3.32 4.12
N LYS A 33 -19.06 -3.39 2.90
CA LYS A 33 -18.99 -4.65 2.15
C LYS A 33 -18.00 -5.64 2.75
N ILE A 34 -16.91 -5.14 3.34
CA ILE A 34 -15.95 -5.96 4.09
C ILE A 34 -16.61 -6.49 5.37
N ALA A 35 -17.25 -5.63 6.15
CA ALA A 35 -17.95 -5.97 7.39
C ALA A 35 -19.15 -6.92 7.17
N GLU A 36 -19.81 -6.86 6.01
CA GLU A 36 -20.88 -7.79 5.63
C GLU A 36 -20.36 -9.19 5.24
N GLY A 37 -19.04 -9.42 5.17
CA GLY A 37 -18.42 -10.71 4.85
C GLY A 37 -18.61 -11.19 3.41
N LYS A 38 -19.39 -10.46 2.59
CA LYS A 38 -19.61 -10.79 1.16
C LYS A 38 -18.32 -10.82 0.37
N PHE A 39 -17.42 -9.87 0.66
CA PHE A 39 -16.12 -9.80 0.01
C PHE A 39 -15.29 -11.07 0.23
N GLN A 40 -15.23 -11.57 1.47
CA GLN A 40 -14.49 -12.80 1.77
C GLN A 40 -15.09 -14.02 1.05
N GLY A 41 -16.43 -14.13 1.01
CA GLY A 41 -17.09 -15.25 0.33
C GLY A 41 -16.88 -15.26 -1.18
N ASP A 42 -16.91 -14.09 -1.83
CA ASP A 42 -16.65 -13.96 -3.27
C ASP A 42 -15.18 -14.29 -3.61
N VAL A 43 -14.23 -13.79 -2.80
CA VAL A 43 -12.80 -14.02 -3.04
C VAL A 43 -12.41 -15.46 -2.72
N ALA A 44 -12.94 -16.08 -1.66
CA ALA A 44 -12.71 -17.50 -1.37
C ALA A 44 -13.18 -18.42 -2.51
N ARG A 45 -14.34 -18.12 -3.12
CA ARG A 45 -14.80 -18.84 -4.32
C ARG A 45 -13.89 -18.65 -5.52
N ALA A 46 -13.34 -17.44 -5.69
CA ALA A 46 -12.39 -17.17 -6.77
C ALA A 46 -11.07 -17.93 -6.56
N ILE A 47 -10.56 -17.99 -5.34
CA ILE A 47 -9.37 -18.77 -4.96
C ILE A 47 -9.58 -20.26 -5.28
N ALA A 48 -10.73 -20.83 -4.88
CA ALA A 48 -11.02 -22.24 -5.16
C ALA A 48 -10.99 -22.57 -6.66
N ARG A 49 -11.61 -21.73 -7.49
CA ARG A 49 -11.61 -21.91 -8.96
C ARG A 49 -10.21 -21.78 -9.56
N ALA A 50 -9.44 -20.79 -9.10
CA ALA A 50 -8.07 -20.59 -9.58
C ALA A 50 -7.16 -21.76 -9.20
N CYS A 51 -7.32 -22.31 -7.99
CA CYS A 51 -6.58 -23.49 -7.54
C CYS A 51 -6.94 -24.76 -8.32
N GLU A 52 -8.21 -24.95 -8.68
CA GLU A 52 -8.66 -26.06 -9.52
C GLU A 52 -7.98 -26.01 -10.91
N GLU A 53 -7.96 -24.83 -11.52
CA GLU A 53 -7.32 -24.62 -12.83
C GLU A 53 -5.79 -24.77 -12.76
N ALA A 54 -5.14 -24.21 -11.73
CA ALA A 54 -3.69 -24.22 -11.60
C ALA A 54 -3.11 -25.60 -11.27
N THR A 55 -3.86 -26.46 -10.57
CA THR A 55 -3.37 -27.76 -10.09
C THR A 55 -3.80 -28.93 -10.96
N GLY A 56 -4.63 -28.69 -12.00
CA GLY A 56 -5.17 -29.75 -12.85
C GLY A 56 -5.98 -30.79 -12.10
N GLY A 57 -6.54 -30.44 -10.92
CA GLY A 57 -7.33 -31.34 -10.08
C GLY A 57 -6.54 -32.33 -9.23
N SER A 58 -5.23 -32.15 -9.05
CA SER A 58 -4.46 -32.95 -8.09
C SER A 58 -4.94 -32.68 -6.67
N GLU A 59 -5.58 -33.67 -6.03
CA GLU A 59 -6.27 -33.54 -4.74
C GLU A 59 -5.36 -32.96 -3.64
N SER A 60 -4.10 -33.42 -3.60
CA SER A 60 -3.07 -32.95 -2.65
C SER A 60 -2.62 -31.50 -2.88
N GLN A 61 -2.42 -31.08 -4.14
CA GLN A 61 -1.97 -29.73 -4.46
C GLN A 61 -3.13 -28.71 -4.37
N MET A 62 -4.34 -29.15 -4.71
CA MET A 62 -5.56 -28.36 -4.62
C MET A 62 -5.86 -28.01 -3.16
N GLY A 63 -5.78 -28.98 -2.24
CA GLY A 63 -5.99 -28.73 -0.80
C GLY A 63 -5.01 -27.69 -0.24
N VAL A 64 -3.72 -27.82 -0.55
CA VAL A 64 -2.69 -26.87 -0.12
C VAL A 64 -2.90 -25.48 -0.73
N CYS A 65 -3.25 -25.40 -2.02
CA CYS A 65 -3.51 -24.13 -2.70
C CYS A 65 -4.69 -23.39 -2.10
N VAL A 66 -5.82 -24.07 -1.90
CA VAL A 66 -7.02 -23.46 -1.32
C VAL A 66 -6.76 -23.01 0.11
N ALA A 67 -6.12 -23.84 0.93
CA ALA A 67 -5.74 -23.48 2.30
C ALA A 67 -4.82 -22.25 2.34
N ALA A 68 -3.80 -22.20 1.48
CA ALA A 68 -2.89 -21.07 1.39
C ALA A 68 -3.60 -19.78 0.92
N GLY A 69 -4.47 -19.88 -0.09
CA GLY A 69 -5.22 -18.74 -0.59
C GLY A 69 -6.23 -18.21 0.44
N GLU A 70 -6.96 -19.08 1.12
CA GLU A 70 -7.86 -18.68 2.20
C GLU A 70 -7.12 -18.06 3.38
N ALA A 71 -5.95 -18.60 3.75
CA ALA A 71 -5.08 -17.99 4.75
C ALA A 71 -4.62 -16.60 4.31
N GLY A 72 -4.20 -16.42 3.05
CA GLY A 72 -3.84 -15.11 2.51
C GLY A 72 -5.00 -14.10 2.51
N LEU A 73 -6.23 -14.54 2.26
CA LEU A 73 -7.42 -13.70 2.34
C LEU A 73 -7.76 -13.30 3.78
N ARG A 74 -7.61 -14.22 4.73
CA ARG A 74 -7.77 -13.94 6.17
C ARG A 74 -6.72 -12.94 6.63
N PHE A 75 -5.47 -13.15 6.25
CA PHE A 75 -4.37 -12.21 6.47
C PHE A 75 -4.71 -10.81 5.92
N ALA A 76 -5.13 -10.70 4.67
CA ALA A 76 -5.45 -9.40 4.09
C ALA A 76 -6.61 -8.70 4.84
N THR A 77 -7.64 -9.45 5.22
CA THR A 77 -8.81 -8.87 5.91
C THR A 77 -8.47 -8.44 7.32
N ARG A 78 -7.82 -9.29 8.10
CA ARG A 78 -7.47 -9.04 9.49
C ARG A 78 -6.42 -7.92 9.60
N TRP A 79 -5.58 -7.74 8.58
CA TRP A 79 -4.65 -6.62 8.52
C TRP A 79 -5.40 -5.29 8.36
N ILE A 80 -6.39 -5.24 7.46
CA ILE A 80 -7.27 -4.07 7.26
C ILE A 80 -8.05 -3.76 8.55
N GLU A 81 -8.59 -4.77 9.23
CA GLU A 81 -9.33 -4.59 10.49
C GLU A 81 -8.47 -4.00 11.62
N ASN A 82 -7.17 -4.31 11.65
CA ASN A 82 -6.24 -3.80 12.66
C ASN A 82 -5.57 -2.46 12.28
N HIS A 83 -5.80 -1.94 11.07
CA HIS A 83 -5.24 -0.68 10.58
C HIS A 83 -6.34 0.29 10.09
N PRO A 84 -7.23 0.78 10.98
CA PRO A 84 -8.35 1.65 10.61
C PRO A 84 -7.90 3.03 10.07
N GLU A 85 -6.62 3.38 10.20
CA GLU A 85 -6.04 4.65 9.77
C GLU A 85 -6.04 4.83 8.24
N LEU A 86 -6.20 3.73 7.49
CA LEU A 86 -6.28 3.73 6.03
C LEU A 86 -7.47 4.52 5.48
N GLU A 87 -8.55 4.72 6.23
CA GLU A 87 -9.76 5.38 5.71
C GLU A 87 -9.55 6.89 5.45
N GLU A 88 -9.04 7.61 6.44
CA GLU A 88 -8.77 9.05 6.32
C GLU A 88 -7.49 9.28 5.49
N GLN A 89 -6.45 8.49 5.75
CA GLN A 89 -5.18 8.62 5.04
C GLN A 89 -5.30 8.26 3.55
N ALA A 90 -6.21 7.35 3.15
CA ALA A 90 -6.38 7.03 1.72
C ALA A 90 -6.95 8.20 0.92
N CYS A 91 -7.96 8.90 1.44
CA CYS A 91 -8.53 10.04 0.72
C CYS A 91 -7.55 11.23 0.66
N ASP A 92 -6.71 11.40 1.69
CA ASP A 92 -5.64 12.39 1.71
C ASP A 92 -4.46 11.99 0.79
N ALA A 93 -4.08 10.71 0.75
CA ALA A 93 -3.03 10.19 -0.11
C ALA A 93 -3.42 10.21 -1.60
N LEU A 94 -4.71 10.02 -1.90
CA LEU A 94 -5.28 10.24 -3.22
C LEU A 94 -5.45 11.74 -3.54
N ASP A 95 -5.11 12.61 -2.57
CA ASP A 95 -5.25 14.07 -2.57
C ASP A 95 -6.72 14.49 -2.82
N MET A 96 -7.69 13.59 -2.65
CA MET A 96 -9.12 13.88 -2.90
C MET A 96 -9.72 14.79 -1.83
N CYS A 97 -9.01 15.00 -0.72
CA CYS A 97 -9.39 15.86 0.39
C CYS A 97 -8.36 16.98 0.60
N GLU A 98 -8.81 18.24 0.67
CA GLU A 98 -7.96 19.33 1.14
C GLU A 98 -7.82 19.22 2.68
N GLY A 99 -6.65 18.77 3.16
CA GLY A 99 -6.43 18.57 4.60
C GLY A 99 -4.98 18.44 5.07
N SER A 100 -4.08 17.77 4.34
CA SER A 100 -2.74 17.47 4.87
C SER A 100 -1.61 18.42 4.46
N ILE A 101 -1.78 19.22 3.39
CA ILE A 101 -0.70 20.07 2.86
C ILE A 101 -0.73 21.52 3.40
N ARG A 102 -1.85 22.02 3.95
CA ARG A 102 -1.98 23.46 4.26
C ARG A 102 -1.35 23.92 5.59
N THR A 103 -1.06 23.04 6.55
CA THR A 103 -0.52 23.46 7.87
C THR A 103 0.98 23.75 7.89
N ARG A 104 1.73 23.51 6.79
CA ARG A 104 3.14 23.93 6.66
C ARG A 104 3.40 25.16 5.79
N SER A 105 2.39 25.70 5.09
CA SER A 105 2.63 26.74 4.07
C SER A 105 2.13 28.15 4.41
N LEU A 106 1.62 28.42 5.61
CA LEU A 106 1.14 29.76 5.98
C LEU A 106 1.96 30.35 7.13
N ALA A 107 3.21 30.67 6.84
CA ALA A 107 3.99 31.65 7.61
C ALA A 107 5.06 32.36 6.76
N ILE A 108 4.76 32.72 5.50
CA ILE A 108 5.54 33.75 4.80
C ILE A 108 4.61 34.53 3.85
N GLU A 109 3.87 35.51 4.39
CA GLU A 109 3.39 36.63 3.58
C GLU A 109 4.50 37.70 3.59
N GLY A 110 5.15 37.91 2.43
CA GLY A 110 5.89 39.15 2.19
C GLY A 110 7.34 39.06 1.70
N VAL A 111 7.66 38.31 0.63
CA VAL A 111 8.88 38.59 -0.17
C VAL A 111 8.55 38.57 -1.66
N GLU A 112 8.77 39.71 -2.32
CA GLU A 112 8.61 39.91 -3.75
C GLU A 112 9.60 39.05 -4.55
N ARG A 113 9.07 38.37 -5.57
CA ARG A 113 9.80 37.48 -6.48
C ARG A 113 10.79 38.26 -7.36
N ALA A 114 12.07 38.11 -7.07
CA ALA A 114 13.13 38.20 -8.07
C ALA A 114 14.19 37.13 -7.76
N GLY A 115 14.06 35.95 -8.39
CA GLY A 115 14.98 34.82 -8.22
C GLY A 115 14.39 33.47 -8.66
N MET A 116 13.06 33.36 -8.72
CA MET A 116 12.36 32.11 -9.00
C MET A 116 12.19 31.78 -10.50
N VAL A 117 12.92 32.46 -11.39
CA VAL A 117 12.91 32.18 -12.84
C VAL A 117 14.08 31.30 -13.26
N ASP A 118 15.24 31.42 -12.60
CA ASP A 118 16.40 30.59 -12.88
C ASP A 118 16.24 29.16 -12.35
N GLU A 119 15.50 28.97 -11.27
CA GLU A 119 15.20 27.64 -10.73
C GLU A 119 14.18 26.88 -11.57
N VAL A 120 13.17 27.58 -12.09
CA VAL A 120 12.19 27.03 -13.06
C VAL A 120 12.88 26.64 -14.36
N ARG A 121 13.86 27.44 -14.81
CA ARG A 121 14.65 27.17 -16.01
C ARG A 121 15.65 26.01 -15.83
N ARG A 122 16.06 25.71 -14.59
CA ARG A 122 16.83 24.50 -14.24
C ARG A 122 15.95 23.25 -14.21
N ARG A 123 14.74 23.32 -13.65
CA ARG A 123 13.75 22.21 -13.67
C ARG A 123 13.36 21.75 -15.07
N ALA A 124 13.29 22.68 -16.03
CA ALA A 124 12.96 22.34 -17.43
C ALA A 124 14.08 21.63 -18.20
N ARG A 125 15.32 21.59 -17.69
CA ARG A 125 16.47 20.93 -18.36
C ARG A 125 16.65 19.47 -17.98
N GLY A 126 15.87 18.93 -17.05
CA GLY A 126 15.92 17.50 -16.70
C GLY A 126 17.10 17.09 -15.82
N ASP A 127 17.75 18.03 -15.13
CA ASP A 127 18.90 17.76 -14.27
C ASP A 127 18.55 17.64 -12.78
N VAL A 128 17.28 17.45 -12.44
CA VAL A 128 16.87 17.20 -11.04
C VAL A 128 15.74 16.19 -10.98
N ALA A 129 16.10 14.91 -10.86
CA ALA A 129 15.37 13.99 -10.01
C ALA A 129 15.62 14.48 -8.56
N ASP A 130 14.87 15.52 -8.16
CA ASP A 130 15.24 16.43 -7.07
C ASP A 130 14.83 15.88 -5.71
N ASP A 131 15.67 16.14 -4.72
CA ASP A 131 15.73 15.63 -3.34
C ASP A 131 14.40 15.22 -2.66
N SER A 132 13.28 15.87 -2.97
CA SER A 132 11.96 15.60 -2.37
C SER A 132 11.41 14.22 -2.70
N THR A 133 11.48 13.74 -3.95
CA THR A 133 10.92 12.41 -4.30
C THR A 133 11.73 11.27 -3.66
N CYS A 134 13.05 11.46 -3.54
CA CYS A 134 13.90 10.53 -2.82
C CYS A 134 13.58 10.58 -1.32
N ALA A 135 13.47 11.77 -0.72
CA ALA A 135 13.12 11.95 0.69
C ALA A 135 11.75 11.33 1.04
N ASP A 136 10.73 11.54 0.21
CA ASP A 136 9.40 10.96 0.39
C ASP A 136 9.45 9.43 0.33
N CYS A 137 10.20 8.87 -0.62
CA CYS A 137 10.39 7.43 -0.70
C CYS A 137 11.10 6.87 0.54
N VAL A 138 12.21 7.50 0.96
CA VAL A 138 12.98 7.07 2.13
C VAL A 138 12.09 7.08 3.37
N MET A 139 11.37 8.19 3.60
CA MET A 139 10.42 8.31 4.70
C MET A 139 9.35 7.22 4.64
N ALA A 140 8.73 6.98 3.48
CA ALA A 140 7.73 5.93 3.32
C ALA A 140 8.30 4.54 3.62
N THR A 141 9.50 4.23 3.14
CA THR A 141 10.17 2.94 3.40
C THR A 141 10.58 2.76 4.85
N GLU A 142 10.94 3.84 5.56
CA GLU A 142 11.24 3.81 6.99
C GLU A 142 9.97 3.58 7.82
N LEU A 143 8.88 4.29 7.52
CA LEU A 143 7.58 4.07 8.15
C LEU A 143 7.12 2.62 7.96
N LEU A 144 7.21 2.11 6.74
CA LEU A 144 6.84 0.73 6.43
C LEU A 144 7.77 -0.28 7.13
N ALA A 145 9.08 -0.04 7.18
CA ALA A 145 10.02 -0.92 7.86
C ALA A 145 9.78 -0.95 9.39
N ASN A 146 9.40 0.18 9.98
CA ASN A 146 9.03 0.25 11.39
C ASN A 146 7.72 -0.51 11.66
N GLU A 147 6.73 -0.38 10.78
CA GLU A 147 5.47 -1.13 10.91
C GLU A 147 5.69 -2.63 10.74
N ILE A 148 6.50 -3.07 9.77
CA ILE A 148 6.84 -4.49 9.58
C ILE A 148 7.49 -5.09 10.84
N LYS A 149 8.29 -4.30 11.56
CA LYS A 149 8.98 -4.71 12.79
C LYS A 149 8.15 -4.51 14.04
N SER A 150 6.95 -3.97 13.95
CA SER A 150 6.10 -3.71 15.10
C SER A 150 5.67 -5.04 15.74
N ASN A 151 5.56 -5.07 17.07
CA ASN A 151 5.02 -6.24 17.76
C ASN A 151 3.58 -6.54 17.31
N SER A 152 2.82 -5.53 16.88
CA SER A 152 1.49 -5.72 16.28
C SER A 152 1.59 -6.53 15.00
N THR A 153 2.51 -6.19 14.07
CA THR A 153 2.71 -6.97 12.84
C THR A 153 3.25 -8.37 13.11
N ILE A 154 4.16 -8.53 14.08
CA ILE A 154 4.70 -9.86 14.45
C ILE A 154 3.57 -10.74 15.00
N ASN A 155 2.86 -10.29 16.04
CA ASN A 155 1.76 -11.04 16.65
C ASN A 155 0.65 -11.34 15.63
N PHE A 156 0.42 -10.41 14.72
CA PHE A 156 -0.53 -10.57 13.63
C PHE A 156 -0.13 -11.73 12.70
N VAL A 157 1.11 -11.74 12.21
CA VAL A 157 1.61 -12.77 11.30
C VAL A 157 1.70 -14.12 12.00
N GLU A 158 2.12 -14.17 13.27
CA GLU A 158 2.12 -15.38 14.09
C GLU A 158 0.71 -15.98 14.18
N GLY A 159 -0.31 -15.19 14.51
CA GLY A 159 -1.69 -15.68 14.56
C GLY A 159 -2.24 -16.20 13.22
N GLU A 160 -1.72 -15.70 12.09
CA GLU A 160 -2.08 -16.22 10.76
C GLU A 160 -1.31 -17.51 10.42
N VAL A 161 -0.08 -17.65 10.89
CA VAL A 161 0.67 -18.92 10.84
C VAL A 161 -0.07 -19.99 11.63
N ASP A 162 -0.54 -19.69 12.84
CA ASP A 162 -1.32 -20.62 13.66
C ASP A 162 -2.59 -21.08 12.92
N ALA A 163 -3.30 -20.15 12.29
CA ALA A 163 -4.52 -20.44 11.54
C ALA A 163 -4.25 -21.31 10.30
N LEU A 164 -3.13 -21.07 9.60
CA LEU A 164 -2.67 -21.89 8.48
C LEU A 164 -2.32 -23.31 8.95
N CYS A 165 -1.55 -23.43 10.01
CA CYS A 165 -1.13 -24.71 10.56
C CYS A 165 -2.31 -25.52 11.11
N ALA A 166 -3.29 -24.87 11.74
CA ALA A 166 -4.53 -25.50 12.18
C ALA A 166 -5.34 -26.10 11.01
N ALA A 167 -5.28 -25.50 9.82
CA ALA A 167 -6.00 -26.00 8.63
C ALA A 167 -5.41 -27.31 8.09
N LEU A 168 -4.17 -27.67 8.46
CA LEU A 168 -3.53 -28.93 8.06
C LEU A 168 -4.03 -30.15 8.86
N GLY A 169 -4.85 -29.93 9.90
CA GLY A 169 -5.37 -30.98 10.77
C GLY A 169 -4.44 -31.31 11.95
N PRO A 170 -4.96 -32.06 12.95
CA PRO A 170 -4.31 -32.23 14.25
C PRO A 170 -2.97 -32.98 14.21
N GLU A 171 -2.74 -33.79 13.17
CA GLU A 171 -1.50 -34.56 13.02
C GLU A 171 -0.31 -33.69 12.60
N LEU A 172 -0.55 -32.61 11.85
CA LEU A 172 0.47 -31.77 11.23
C LEU A 172 0.59 -30.38 11.84
N ALA A 173 -0.46 -29.87 12.50
CA ALA A 173 -0.50 -28.53 13.07
C ALA A 173 0.75 -28.21 13.93
N HIS A 174 1.03 -29.06 14.93
CA HIS A 174 2.18 -28.85 15.82
C HIS A 174 3.54 -28.85 15.09
N GLN A 175 3.69 -29.68 14.05
CA GLN A 175 4.94 -29.69 13.27
C GLN A 175 5.06 -28.42 12.42
N CYS A 176 3.94 -27.96 11.86
CA CYS A 176 3.86 -26.71 11.12
C CYS A 176 4.20 -25.51 12.02
N ASP A 177 3.59 -25.39 13.20
CA ASP A 177 3.83 -24.31 14.16
C ASP A 177 5.31 -24.24 14.55
N ALA A 178 5.88 -25.39 14.94
CA ALA A 178 7.29 -25.50 15.34
C ALA A 178 8.27 -25.13 14.20
N VAL A 179 7.86 -25.29 12.95
CA VAL A 179 8.67 -24.92 11.78
C VAL A 179 8.44 -23.47 11.37
N LEU A 180 7.28 -22.85 11.58
CA LEU A 180 6.96 -21.54 11.01
C LEU A 180 7.07 -20.40 12.03
N GLU A 181 6.53 -20.56 13.24
CA GLU A 181 6.50 -19.49 14.26
C GLU A 181 7.88 -18.87 14.52
N PRO A 182 8.98 -19.64 14.72
CA PRO A 182 10.28 -19.05 15.03
C PRO A 182 10.88 -18.24 13.88
N TYR A 183 10.42 -18.46 12.65
CA TYR A 183 10.91 -17.75 11.47
C TYR A 183 10.17 -16.45 11.23
N VAL A 184 8.98 -16.24 11.79
CA VAL A 184 8.18 -15.04 11.56
C VAL A 184 8.97 -13.77 11.89
N PRO A 185 9.57 -13.61 13.08
CA PRO A 185 10.35 -12.40 13.39
C PRO A 185 11.58 -12.24 12.49
N ALA A 186 12.22 -13.35 12.11
CA ALA A 186 13.40 -13.31 11.25
C ALA A 186 13.03 -12.86 9.82
N LEU A 187 11.95 -13.39 9.26
CA LEU A 187 11.45 -13.04 7.93
C LEU A 187 11.00 -11.58 7.87
N LEU A 188 10.25 -11.11 8.86
CA LEU A 188 9.83 -9.70 8.93
C LEU A 188 11.03 -8.76 9.04
N ASN A 189 12.05 -9.14 9.82
CA ASN A 189 13.29 -8.37 9.88
C ASN A 189 13.99 -8.28 8.52
N VAL A 190 14.11 -9.41 7.79
CA VAL A 190 14.69 -9.42 6.44
C VAL A 190 13.88 -8.55 5.48
N LEU A 191 12.55 -8.62 5.53
CA LEU A 191 11.68 -7.80 4.68
C LEU A 191 11.89 -6.30 4.94
N ALA A 192 11.90 -5.89 6.21
CA ALA A 192 12.17 -4.52 6.59
C ALA A 192 13.58 -4.06 6.18
N GLU A 193 14.59 -4.94 6.20
CA GLU A 193 15.92 -4.61 5.69
C GLU A 193 15.95 -4.42 4.17
N LYS A 194 15.17 -5.21 3.40
CA LYS A 194 15.09 -5.06 1.94
C LYS A 194 14.52 -3.71 1.52
N LEU A 195 13.69 -3.08 2.35
CA LEU A 195 13.13 -1.75 2.08
C LEU A 195 14.18 -0.64 2.07
N ARG A 196 15.31 -0.81 2.78
CA ARG A 196 16.39 0.19 2.82
C ARG A 196 16.95 0.53 1.44
N ASP A 197 17.01 -0.46 0.54
CA ASP A 197 17.52 -0.28 -0.81
C ASP A 197 16.40 -0.05 -1.85
N ALA A 198 15.14 -0.03 -1.43
CA ALA A 198 14.00 -0.01 -2.35
C ALA A 198 13.97 1.28 -3.19
N CYS A 199 14.22 2.43 -2.56
CA CYS A 199 14.16 3.73 -3.24
C CYS A 199 15.18 3.86 -4.38
N ALA A 200 16.38 3.31 -4.21
CA ALA A 200 17.38 3.27 -5.29
C ALA A 200 16.98 2.29 -6.41
N LYS A 201 16.39 1.14 -6.05
CA LYS A 201 15.98 0.11 -7.03
C LYS A 201 14.83 0.57 -7.92
N ILE A 202 13.89 1.33 -7.38
CA ILE A 202 12.73 1.85 -8.14
C ILE A 202 13.05 3.17 -8.86
N GLY A 203 14.29 3.69 -8.73
CA GLY A 203 14.72 4.93 -9.37
C GLY A 203 14.20 6.21 -8.71
N ALA A 204 13.62 6.12 -7.51
CA ALA A 204 13.18 7.28 -6.73
C ALA A 204 14.35 8.03 -6.10
N CYS A 205 15.43 7.32 -5.76
CA CYS A 205 16.70 7.88 -5.34
C CYS A 205 17.81 7.60 -6.35
N PRO A 206 18.85 8.45 -6.41
CA PRO A 206 20.10 8.11 -7.08
C PRO A 206 20.62 6.76 -6.57
N LYS A 207 21.25 5.99 -7.45
CA LYS A 207 21.95 4.78 -7.02
C LYS A 207 23.05 5.19 -6.05
N LEU A 208 23.14 4.53 -4.91
CA LEU A 208 24.29 4.65 -4.02
C LEU A 208 25.50 4.09 -4.79
N ASP A 209 26.27 4.97 -5.42
CA ASP A 209 27.53 4.61 -6.04
C ASP A 209 28.48 4.10 -4.95
N ARG A 210 28.92 2.85 -5.09
CA ARG A 210 29.75 2.11 -4.13
C ARG A 210 31.24 2.32 -4.39
#